data_AF-A0A0P1GJ47-F1
#
_entry.id   AF-A0A0P1GJ47-F1
#
_cell.length_a   1.000
_cell.length_b   1.000
_cell.length_c   1.000
_cell.angle_alpha   90.00
_cell.angle_beta   90.00
_cell.angle_gamma   90.00
#
_symmetry.space_group_name_H-M   'P 1'
#
loop_
_entity.id
_entity.type
_entity.pdbx_description
1 polymer ?
#
loop_
_entity_poly.entity_id
_entity_poly.type
_entity_poly.pdbx_seq_one_letter_code
_entity_poly.pdbx_strand_id
1 'polypeptide(L)'
;MKYDWSDPQAYPYWDYEYPYFYVNDRAQFLAAGLPLEDSPNQTAAANIGVLVQEFGDTPARSTLSSIKAIDDLFAKSTAQPRSAPLDVSNQYSLFIGGLAPVPESTANSAPPSASKSSSAYPVGAVAIGVVDSGMSFANARFRTKAKGTDPDKSRIEFLWLMGRKHAADGSQKIRKSQLDAWFAAHYDPATGLVDEDRIYQDIEVLKIDAGMRPRAEHDFAFPHGTQILDLAAGYPAEMQVNNRPILAVELPTLAVADTSGARVQGHLVDAVEEIFDQSRGLTDQNGDILPLALNISLAITAGPHDGSHPLEVTLDRLIEEERRQYGRLIEVFMPAGNHRQDRLHAKMHLTNKTPQAFVDWEIYPDDRTASFTEVWLPIDKAQYEAQHCLLQVQLTPPGGTQTAFTAPTAPGEMRILQQGGDPQANVFFSRHIGRNGFFERIVIGVQATEQVLPDATAARSGAWKIGLQQAGGTDLSPDLWIQRDETLPGFRSRGRQSRFADVPYEKYDTDGRRPLKDGSSSSVITRHDTGSAMATGRYTTLVAAQRDRVDGPFDAEYSGHSEKPKSALAVVDQKIFSRGVLATGRRSGSVAPISGTSAASALVTRRRADELEADSKGTHTAQFYGSRELFRWIV
;
A
#
# COMPACT_ATOMS: atom_id res chain seq x y z
N MET A 1 -15.56 -9.97 31.09
CA MET A 1 -16.87 -10.03 30.42
C MET A 1 -16.76 -11.10 29.34
N LYS A 2 -17.59 -12.13 29.37
CA LYS A 2 -17.63 -13.18 28.33
C LYS A 2 -18.47 -12.64 27.17
N TYR A 3 -17.92 -12.61 25.97
CA TYR A 3 -18.65 -12.17 24.78
C TYR A 3 -19.40 -13.35 24.15
N ASP A 4 -20.63 -13.07 23.74
CA ASP A 4 -21.58 -13.97 23.11
C ASP A 4 -21.29 -14.03 21.60
N TRP A 5 -21.09 -15.25 21.09
CA TRP A 5 -20.72 -15.53 19.70
C TRP A 5 -21.94 -15.60 18.76
N SER A 6 -23.14 -15.32 19.26
CA SER A 6 -24.40 -15.46 18.51
C SER A 6 -25.02 -14.15 18.01
N ASP A 7 -24.32 -13.00 18.14
CA ASP A 7 -24.82 -11.70 17.67
C ASP A 7 -24.28 -11.31 16.27
N PRO A 8 -25.09 -11.47 15.20
CA PRO A 8 -24.73 -11.03 13.85
C PRO A 8 -24.73 -9.51 13.64
N GLN A 9 -25.06 -8.68 14.65
CA GLN A 9 -24.90 -7.22 14.60
C GLN A 9 -23.53 -6.73 15.07
N ALA A 10 -22.68 -7.61 15.62
CA ALA A 10 -21.32 -7.27 16.05
C ALA A 10 -20.29 -7.21 14.89
N TYR A 11 -20.71 -7.53 13.67
CA TYR A 11 -19.84 -7.57 12.49
C TYR A 11 -20.40 -6.70 11.37
N PRO A 12 -19.73 -5.60 10.97
CA PRO A 12 -20.06 -4.97 9.69
C PRO A 12 -19.64 -5.91 8.56
N TYR A 13 -20.61 -6.26 7.72
CA TYR A 13 -20.45 -7.00 6.48
C TYR A 13 -19.26 -6.48 5.67
N TRP A 14 -18.39 -7.38 5.24
CA TRP A 14 -17.27 -7.11 4.33
C TRP A 14 -17.76 -7.02 2.88
N ASP A 15 -18.60 -6.04 2.56
CA ASP A 15 -18.91 -5.68 1.17
C ASP A 15 -17.97 -4.54 0.74
N TYR A 16 -16.68 -4.86 0.67
CA TYR A 16 -15.70 -4.01 -0.02
C TYR A 16 -15.72 -4.39 -1.50
N GLU A 17 -16.70 -3.89 -2.25
CA GLU A 17 -16.62 -3.90 -3.71
C GLU A 17 -15.59 -2.86 -4.13
N TYR A 18 -14.47 -3.31 -4.72
CA TYR A 18 -13.58 -2.45 -5.49
C TYR A 18 -14.17 -2.33 -6.91
N PRO A 19 -14.78 -1.19 -7.28
CA PRO A 19 -15.46 -1.05 -8.56
C PRO A 19 -14.45 -0.59 -9.62
N TYR A 20 -13.39 -1.37 -9.87
CA TYR A 20 -12.56 -1.17 -11.06
C TYR A 20 -13.26 -1.80 -12.26
N PHE A 21 -14.39 -1.22 -12.67
CA PHE A 21 -15.01 -1.56 -13.94
C PHE A 21 -14.58 -0.54 -14.98
N TYR A 22 -13.88 -1.00 -16.01
CA TYR A 22 -13.61 -0.17 -17.16
C TYR A 22 -14.92 0.00 -17.94
N VAL A 23 -15.11 1.17 -18.53
CA VAL A 23 -16.32 1.52 -19.29
C VAL A 23 -16.68 0.49 -20.37
N ASN A 24 -15.67 -0.19 -20.93
CA ASN A 24 -15.85 -1.23 -21.94
C ASN A 24 -16.23 -2.60 -21.40
N ASP A 25 -16.06 -2.89 -20.10
CA ASP A 25 -16.37 -4.22 -19.54
C ASP A 25 -17.88 -4.52 -19.61
N ARG A 26 -18.73 -3.49 -19.44
CA ARG A 26 -20.20 -3.68 -19.53
C ARG A 26 -20.70 -3.82 -20.98
N ALA A 27 -20.09 -3.09 -21.92
CA ALA A 27 -20.43 -3.20 -23.34
C ALA A 27 -19.95 -4.53 -23.94
N GLN A 28 -18.80 -5.04 -23.49
CA GLN A 28 -18.29 -6.35 -23.89
C GLN A 28 -19.10 -7.51 -23.30
N PHE A 29 -19.62 -7.37 -22.07
CA PHE A 29 -20.57 -8.34 -21.50
C PHE A 29 -21.89 -8.44 -22.30
N LEU A 30 -22.38 -7.32 -22.82
CA LEU A 30 -23.59 -7.28 -23.65
C LEU A 30 -23.33 -7.78 -25.09
N ALA A 31 -22.12 -7.59 -25.62
CA ALA A 31 -21.72 -8.05 -26.96
C ALA A 31 -21.41 -9.55 -27.03
N ALA A 32 -21.21 -10.22 -25.89
CA ALA A 32 -20.86 -11.65 -25.81
C ALA A 32 -22.04 -12.63 -26.07
N GLY A 33 -23.23 -12.13 -26.41
CA GLY A 33 -24.31 -12.96 -26.96
C GLY A 33 -24.86 -14.05 -26.02
N LEU A 34 -24.80 -13.86 -24.70
CA LEU A 34 -25.52 -14.72 -23.76
C LEU A 34 -27.03 -14.40 -23.86
N PRO A 35 -27.89 -15.39 -24.13
CA PRO A 35 -29.29 -15.14 -24.40
C PRO A 35 -30.01 -14.66 -23.14
N LEU A 36 -30.62 -13.47 -23.22
CA LEU A 36 -31.73 -13.10 -22.36
C LEU A 36 -32.98 -13.70 -23.01
N GLU A 37 -33.48 -14.82 -22.50
CA GLU A 37 -34.79 -15.31 -22.90
C GLU A 37 -35.87 -14.35 -22.39
N ASP A 38 -36.74 -13.94 -23.31
CA ASP A 38 -37.94 -13.14 -23.08
C ASP A 38 -38.90 -13.86 -22.13
N SER A 39 -39.13 -13.27 -20.95
CA SER A 39 -40.29 -13.57 -20.11
C SER A 39 -40.79 -12.28 -19.44
N PRO A 40 -42.06 -11.91 -19.61
CA PRO A 40 -42.62 -10.72 -19.01
C PRO A 40 -43.04 -11.03 -17.58
N ASN A 41 -42.14 -10.83 -16.60
CA ASN A 41 -42.53 -10.61 -15.21
C ASN A 41 -41.43 -9.90 -14.41
N GLN A 42 -41.85 -8.87 -13.68
CA GLN A 42 -41.05 -8.03 -12.80
C GLN A 42 -40.50 -8.81 -11.59
N THR A 43 -39.24 -9.25 -11.62
CA THR A 43 -38.36 -9.38 -10.43
C THR A 43 -36.93 -9.77 -10.84
N ALA A 44 -36.05 -8.78 -11.05
CA ALA A 44 -34.61 -9.00 -11.29
C ALA A 44 -33.74 -8.21 -10.29
N ALA A 45 -34.18 -8.13 -9.04
CA ALA A 45 -33.42 -7.52 -7.94
C ALA A 45 -33.36 -8.41 -6.68
N ALA A 46 -33.57 -9.73 -6.80
CA ALA A 46 -33.73 -10.61 -5.64
C ALA A 46 -32.91 -11.92 -5.65
N ASN A 47 -31.89 -12.07 -6.50
CA ASN A 47 -31.05 -13.28 -6.53
C ASN A 47 -29.56 -12.99 -6.29
N ILE A 48 -29.27 -12.21 -5.25
CA ILE A 48 -28.01 -12.30 -4.51
C ILE A 48 -28.41 -12.51 -3.04
N GLY A 49 -28.69 -13.77 -2.73
CA GLY A 49 -29.22 -14.21 -1.44
C GLY A 49 -29.88 -15.56 -1.65
N VAL A 50 -29.57 -16.51 -0.78
CA VAL A 50 -29.99 -17.94 -0.80
C VAL A 50 -29.03 -18.87 -1.56
N LEU A 51 -27.95 -19.24 -0.88
CA LEU A 51 -27.43 -20.61 -0.87
C LEU A 51 -27.09 -21.01 0.58
N VAL A 52 -28.12 -21.01 1.42
CA VAL A 52 -28.12 -21.71 2.72
C VAL A 52 -29.50 -22.35 2.85
N GLN A 53 -29.62 -23.57 2.32
CA GLN A 53 -30.57 -24.63 2.70
C GLN A 53 -30.72 -25.57 1.51
N GLU A 54 -29.84 -26.56 1.42
CA GLU A 54 -30.10 -27.91 0.91
C GLU A 54 -28.74 -28.57 0.76
N PHE A 55 -28.29 -29.24 1.83
CA PHE A 55 -27.47 -30.47 1.83
C PHE A 55 -27.20 -30.78 3.30
N GLY A 56 -28.17 -31.44 3.93
CA GLY A 56 -27.96 -32.11 5.21
C GLY A 56 -27.11 -33.37 5.03
N ASP A 57 -26.19 -33.57 5.98
CA ASP A 57 -25.62 -34.84 6.43
C ASP A 57 -25.01 -35.82 5.41
N THR A 58 -23.74 -35.65 5.03
CA THR A 58 -22.71 -36.75 4.98
C THR A 58 -21.29 -36.21 4.71
N PRO A 59 -20.20 -36.85 5.23
CA PRO A 59 -18.84 -36.34 5.11
C PRO A 59 -18.03 -36.93 3.94
N ALA A 60 -17.14 -36.11 3.39
CA ALA A 60 -15.96 -36.42 2.57
C ALA A 60 -16.10 -36.66 1.04
N ARG A 61 -15.15 -36.02 0.31
CA ARG A 61 -14.70 -36.16 -1.09
C ARG A 61 -15.41 -35.34 -2.19
N SER A 62 -14.91 -34.12 -2.45
CA SER A 62 -15.06 -33.47 -3.78
C SER A 62 -13.99 -32.44 -4.17
N THR A 63 -12.87 -32.30 -3.45
CA THR A 63 -11.85 -31.27 -3.74
C THR A 63 -10.90 -31.58 -4.90
N LEU A 64 -10.95 -32.78 -5.51
CA LEU A 64 -10.01 -33.22 -6.56
C LEU A 64 -10.53 -33.07 -8.00
N SER A 65 -11.85 -32.92 -8.21
CA SER A 65 -12.43 -32.80 -9.56
C SER A 65 -12.28 -31.39 -10.15
N SER A 66 -12.21 -30.35 -9.31
CA SER A 66 -12.13 -28.96 -9.75
C SER A 66 -10.72 -28.55 -10.18
N ILE A 67 -9.68 -29.19 -9.64
CA ILE A 67 -8.27 -28.92 -10.00
C ILE A 67 -7.93 -29.57 -11.34
N LYS A 68 -8.40 -30.80 -11.59
CA LYS A 68 -8.15 -31.52 -12.85
C LYS A 68 -8.81 -30.85 -14.06
N ALA A 69 -9.97 -30.22 -13.87
CA ALA A 69 -10.65 -29.49 -14.95
C ALA A 69 -9.89 -28.22 -15.39
N ILE A 70 -9.13 -27.60 -14.47
CA ILE A 70 -8.28 -26.44 -14.76
C ILE A 70 -6.98 -26.86 -15.46
N ASP A 71 -6.35 -27.96 -15.01
CA ASP A 71 -5.14 -28.50 -15.64
C ASP A 71 -5.38 -29.05 -17.05
N ASP A 72 -6.54 -29.70 -17.29
CA ASP A 72 -6.92 -30.21 -18.61
C ASP A 72 -7.22 -29.07 -19.61
N LEU A 73 -7.59 -27.87 -19.13
CA LEU A 73 -7.80 -26.67 -19.94
C LEU A 73 -6.47 -26.03 -20.36
N PHE A 74 -5.45 -26.07 -19.48
CA PHE A 74 -4.10 -25.64 -19.81
C PHE A 74 -3.42 -26.58 -20.82
N ALA A 75 -3.55 -27.90 -20.65
CA ALA A 75 -2.91 -28.90 -21.51
C ALA A 75 -3.43 -28.89 -22.96
N LYS A 76 -4.70 -28.53 -23.18
CA LYS A 76 -5.29 -28.42 -24.53
C LYS A 76 -4.86 -27.17 -25.30
N SER A 77 -4.38 -26.11 -24.62
CA SER A 77 -3.88 -24.90 -25.30
C SER A 77 -2.48 -25.07 -25.92
N THR A 78 -1.72 -26.08 -25.47
CA THR A 78 -0.33 -26.31 -25.88
C THR A 78 -0.13 -27.31 -27.02
N ALA A 79 -1.22 -27.84 -27.59
CA ALA A 79 -1.17 -28.90 -28.61
C ALA A 79 -1.83 -28.49 -29.95
N GLN A 80 -1.30 -27.45 -30.62
CA GLN A 80 -1.52 -27.27 -32.07
C GLN A 80 -0.24 -26.76 -32.78
N PRO A 81 0.03 -27.22 -34.02
CA PRO A 81 1.30 -26.97 -34.70
C PRO A 81 1.44 -25.54 -35.24
N ARG A 82 2.65 -24.99 -35.08
CA ARG A 82 3.12 -23.67 -35.52
C ARG A 82 2.96 -23.47 -37.04
N SER A 83 1.93 -22.73 -37.47
CA SER A 83 1.92 -22.08 -38.79
C SER A 83 0.91 -20.92 -38.89
N ALA A 84 1.07 -19.90 -38.03
CA ALA A 84 0.57 -18.54 -38.24
C ALA A 84 1.21 -17.62 -37.17
N PRO A 85 1.51 -16.34 -37.44
CA PRO A 85 1.95 -15.42 -36.40
C PRO A 85 0.79 -15.20 -35.43
N LEU A 86 0.94 -15.69 -34.20
CA LEU A 86 0.01 -15.43 -33.10
C LEU A 86 -0.01 -13.91 -32.83
N ASP A 87 -1.14 -13.29 -33.13
CA ASP A 87 -1.49 -11.95 -32.69
C ASP A 87 -1.69 -11.99 -31.15
N VAL A 88 -0.78 -11.35 -30.43
CA VAL A 88 -0.67 -11.41 -28.96
C VAL A 88 -1.42 -10.26 -28.25
N SER A 89 -2.34 -9.59 -28.95
CA SER A 89 -3.06 -8.40 -28.44
C SER A 89 -4.22 -8.70 -27.47
N ASN A 90 -4.59 -9.97 -27.25
CA ASN A 90 -5.85 -10.35 -26.60
C ASN A 90 -5.77 -11.03 -25.20
N GLN A 91 -4.80 -10.66 -24.34
CA GLN A 91 -4.69 -11.23 -22.97
C GLN A 91 -4.75 -10.24 -21.80
N TYR A 92 -5.26 -9.02 -21.99
CA TYR A 92 -5.35 -8.03 -20.91
C TYR A 92 -6.79 -7.57 -20.68
N SER A 93 -7.62 -8.48 -20.18
CA SER A 93 -8.95 -8.16 -19.66
C SER A 93 -9.20 -8.96 -18.37
N LEU A 94 -9.75 -8.28 -17.35
CA LEU A 94 -10.23 -8.78 -16.06
C LEU A 94 -9.20 -9.41 -15.10
N PHE A 95 -8.79 -8.63 -14.09
CA PHE A 95 -8.72 -9.12 -12.72
C PHE A 95 -9.58 -8.19 -11.87
N ILE A 96 -10.84 -8.59 -11.66
CA ILE A 96 -11.73 -7.99 -10.67
C ILE A 96 -11.18 -8.40 -9.31
N GLY A 97 -10.79 -7.42 -8.50
CA GLY A 97 -10.50 -7.60 -7.08
C GLY A 97 -11.78 -7.88 -6.32
N GLY A 98 -12.36 -9.06 -6.52
CA GLY A 98 -13.35 -9.63 -5.62
C GLY A 98 -12.61 -10.24 -4.45
N LEU A 99 -12.95 -9.81 -3.23
CA LEU A 99 -12.69 -10.59 -2.03
C LEU A 99 -13.32 -11.98 -2.26
N ALA A 100 -12.49 -12.99 -2.49
CA ALA A 100 -12.94 -14.36 -2.32
C ALA A 100 -13.38 -14.48 -0.84
N PRO A 101 -14.52 -15.13 -0.53
CA PRO A 101 -14.92 -15.35 0.85
C PRO A 101 -13.77 -16.03 1.59
N VAL A 102 -13.43 -15.47 2.74
CA VAL A 102 -12.51 -16.06 3.72
C VAL A 102 -12.89 -17.52 3.88
N PRO A 103 -12.04 -18.51 3.50
CA PRO A 103 -12.32 -19.87 3.90
C PRO A 103 -12.33 -19.86 5.43
N GLU A 104 -13.46 -20.30 6.02
CA GLU A 104 -13.54 -20.58 7.45
C GLU A 104 -12.24 -21.29 7.86
N SER A 105 -11.57 -20.72 8.86
CA SER A 105 -10.38 -21.33 9.41
C SER A 105 -10.74 -22.78 9.72
N THR A 106 -10.10 -23.73 9.03
CA THR A 106 -10.04 -25.09 9.54
C THR A 106 -9.13 -25.03 10.75
N ALA A 107 -9.72 -24.60 11.87
CA ALA A 107 -9.21 -24.80 13.20
C ALA A 107 -9.17 -26.32 13.41
N ASN A 108 -8.07 -26.94 12.96
CA ASN A 108 -7.51 -28.22 13.36
C ASN A 108 -6.37 -28.59 12.40
N SER A 109 -5.34 -27.76 12.38
CA SER A 109 -3.98 -28.27 12.17
C SER A 109 -3.18 -27.91 13.40
N ALA A 110 -2.56 -28.92 14.03
CA ALA A 110 -1.64 -28.71 15.12
C ALA A 110 -0.60 -27.66 14.69
N PRO A 111 -0.15 -26.77 15.60
CA PRO A 111 0.77 -25.71 15.23
C PRO A 111 1.97 -26.31 14.50
N PRO A 112 2.31 -25.87 13.28
CA PRO A 112 3.54 -26.31 12.65
C PRO A 112 4.68 -25.94 13.59
N SER A 113 5.47 -26.93 14.00
CA SER A 113 6.50 -26.72 14.99
C SER A 113 7.45 -25.63 14.48
N ALA A 114 7.47 -24.48 15.15
CA ALA A 114 8.51 -23.49 14.97
C ALA A 114 9.86 -24.22 15.10
N SER A 115 10.64 -24.27 14.02
CA SER A 115 11.99 -24.81 14.08
C SER A 115 12.78 -23.86 14.98
N LYS A 116 12.96 -24.26 16.25
CA LYS A 116 13.74 -23.50 17.23
C LYS A 116 15.11 -23.21 16.64
N SER A 117 15.41 -21.93 16.41
CA SER A 117 16.79 -21.46 16.29
C SER A 117 17.55 -21.95 17.53
N SER A 118 18.69 -22.61 17.33
CA SER A 118 19.40 -23.37 18.36
C SER A 118 20.14 -22.52 19.39
N SER A 119 19.95 -21.20 19.41
CA SER A 119 20.37 -20.34 20.51
C SER A 119 19.41 -19.18 20.69
N ALA A 120 18.88 -19.04 21.89
CA ALA A 120 18.07 -17.89 22.30
C ALA A 120 18.88 -16.57 22.19
N TYR A 121 18.20 -15.47 21.85
CA TYR A 121 18.82 -14.16 21.70
C TYR A 121 19.24 -13.55 23.05
N PRO A 122 20.23 -12.65 23.09
CA PRO A 122 20.54 -11.92 24.32
C PRO A 122 19.32 -11.18 24.87
N VAL A 123 19.20 -11.09 26.19
CA VAL A 123 18.16 -10.27 26.84
C VAL A 123 18.24 -8.83 26.33
N GLY A 124 17.09 -8.28 25.95
CA GLY A 124 16.96 -6.96 25.32
C GLY A 124 17.20 -6.93 23.80
N ALA A 125 17.33 -8.09 23.15
CA ALA A 125 17.26 -8.14 21.68
C ALA A 125 15.89 -7.69 21.17
N VAL A 126 15.87 -7.07 19.99
CA VAL A 126 14.66 -6.53 19.35
C VAL A 126 14.65 -6.97 17.90
N ALA A 127 13.55 -7.59 17.47
CA ALA A 127 13.35 -7.97 16.08
C ALA A 127 13.00 -6.73 15.24
N ILE A 128 13.54 -6.66 14.02
CA ILE A 128 13.21 -5.61 13.06
C ILE A 128 12.51 -6.25 11.85
N GLY A 129 11.28 -5.84 11.61
CA GLY A 129 10.47 -6.23 10.46
C GLY A 129 10.51 -5.16 9.37
N VAL A 130 10.64 -5.55 8.10
CA VAL A 130 10.53 -4.64 6.95
C VAL A 130 9.67 -5.26 5.86
N VAL A 131 8.66 -4.51 5.41
CA VAL A 131 7.82 -4.83 4.25
C VAL A 131 8.03 -3.77 3.18
N ASP A 132 8.56 -4.17 2.02
CA ASP A 132 8.93 -3.26 0.92
C ASP A 132 9.08 -4.04 -0.41
N SER A 133 9.72 -3.47 -1.43
CA SER A 133 10.03 -4.09 -2.72
C SER A 133 11.52 -4.00 -3.09
N GLY A 134 12.04 -4.98 -3.82
CA GLY A 134 13.43 -4.98 -4.28
C GLY A 134 14.45 -5.05 -3.13
N MET A 135 14.53 -6.20 -2.46
CA MET A 135 15.42 -6.40 -1.30
C MET A 135 16.66 -7.19 -1.68
N SER A 136 17.80 -6.51 -1.69
CA SER A 136 19.12 -7.11 -1.96
C SER A 136 19.65 -7.76 -0.69
N PHE A 137 19.08 -8.90 -0.32
CA PHE A 137 19.30 -9.57 0.97
C PHE A 137 20.71 -10.15 1.17
N ALA A 138 21.45 -10.45 0.11
CA ALA A 138 22.83 -10.94 0.18
C ALA A 138 23.85 -9.85 0.57
N ASN A 139 23.46 -8.57 0.59
CA ASN A 139 24.33 -7.44 0.91
C ASN A 139 24.98 -7.59 2.31
N ALA A 140 26.25 -7.22 2.42
CA ALA A 140 27.05 -7.31 3.64
C ALA A 140 26.43 -6.59 4.85
N ARG A 141 25.60 -5.56 4.59
CA ARG A 141 24.92 -4.82 5.66
C ARG A 141 23.88 -5.64 6.44
N PHE A 142 23.48 -6.78 5.90
CA PHE A 142 22.53 -7.72 6.49
C PHE A 142 23.21 -9.01 6.97
N ARG A 143 24.53 -9.00 7.12
CA ARG A 143 25.32 -10.16 7.56
C ARG A 143 26.09 -9.85 8.85
N THR A 144 26.51 -10.88 9.55
CA THR A 144 27.52 -10.84 10.61
C THR A 144 28.79 -11.50 10.11
N LYS A 145 29.93 -10.81 10.28
CA LYS A 145 31.24 -11.35 9.92
C LYS A 145 31.51 -12.62 10.71
N ALA A 146 31.80 -13.72 10.02
CA ALA A 146 32.25 -14.94 10.67
C ALA A 146 33.70 -14.82 11.14
N LYS A 147 34.12 -15.69 12.07
CA LYS A 147 35.51 -15.70 12.57
C LYS A 147 36.41 -16.42 11.56
N GLY A 148 37.64 -15.91 11.36
CA GLY A 148 38.62 -16.53 10.48
C GLY A 148 38.23 -16.41 8.99
N THR A 149 38.35 -17.52 8.26
CA THR A 149 38.06 -17.60 6.81
C THR A 149 36.68 -18.16 6.50
N ASP A 150 35.80 -18.25 7.51
CA ASP A 150 34.44 -18.75 7.31
C ASP A 150 33.57 -17.70 6.59
N PRO A 151 32.57 -18.12 5.80
CA PRO A 151 31.63 -17.21 5.16
C PRO A 151 30.77 -16.48 6.20
N ASP A 152 30.51 -15.19 5.95
CA ASP A 152 29.59 -14.38 6.74
C ASP A 152 28.21 -15.08 6.89
N LYS A 153 27.55 -14.85 8.03
CA LYS A 153 26.21 -15.39 8.29
C LYS A 153 25.15 -14.30 8.17
N SER A 154 23.96 -14.65 7.70
CA SER A 154 22.80 -13.76 7.61
C SER A 154 22.35 -13.25 8.97
N ARG A 155 21.88 -12.01 9.04
CA ARG A 155 21.06 -11.47 10.15
C ARG A 155 19.57 -11.59 9.88
N ILE A 156 19.20 -11.97 8.65
CA ILE A 156 17.83 -12.22 8.23
C ILE A 156 17.44 -13.63 8.68
N GLU A 157 16.51 -13.68 9.62
CA GLU A 157 15.90 -14.91 10.15
C GLU A 157 14.87 -15.48 9.17
N PHE A 158 14.13 -14.58 8.54
CA PHE A 158 13.09 -14.92 7.59
C PHE A 158 13.03 -13.89 6.47
N LEU A 159 12.93 -14.37 5.24
CA LEU A 159 12.73 -13.59 4.04
C LEU A 159 11.57 -14.20 3.24
N TRP A 160 10.56 -13.40 2.87
CA TRP A 160 9.53 -13.84 1.93
C TRP A 160 9.56 -13.00 0.66
N LEU A 161 9.83 -13.64 -0.48
CA LEU A 161 9.77 -13.05 -1.82
C LEU A 161 8.43 -13.38 -2.48
N MET A 162 7.34 -12.68 -2.14
CA MET A 162 5.96 -13.05 -2.52
C MET A 162 5.77 -13.25 -4.03
N GLY A 163 6.36 -12.37 -4.85
CA GLY A 163 6.23 -12.41 -6.30
C GLY A 163 7.25 -13.29 -7.03
N ARG A 164 8.11 -14.02 -6.31
CA ARG A 164 9.28 -14.72 -6.90
C ARG A 164 9.48 -16.10 -6.30
N LYS A 165 10.20 -16.96 -7.00
CA LYS A 165 10.51 -18.33 -6.57
C LYS A 165 11.99 -18.60 -6.81
N HIS A 166 12.64 -19.26 -5.86
CA HIS A 166 14.00 -19.76 -6.02
C HIS A 166 14.06 -20.82 -7.15
N ALA A 167 15.08 -20.78 -8.02
CA ALA A 167 15.14 -21.66 -9.19
C ALA A 167 15.20 -23.14 -8.82
N ALA A 168 16.04 -23.46 -7.82
CA ALA A 168 16.42 -24.84 -7.56
C ALA A 168 15.37 -25.62 -6.76
N ASP A 169 14.60 -24.94 -5.89
CA ASP A 169 13.62 -25.59 -5.00
C ASP A 169 12.23 -24.92 -5.01
N GLY A 170 12.03 -23.86 -5.79
CA GLY A 170 10.76 -23.14 -5.88
C GLY A 170 10.38 -22.34 -4.63
N SER A 171 11.25 -22.25 -3.62
CA SER A 171 10.95 -21.59 -2.35
C SER A 171 10.75 -20.09 -2.52
N GLN A 172 9.74 -19.56 -1.83
CA GLN A 172 9.45 -18.12 -1.73
C GLN A 172 9.73 -17.60 -0.32
N LYS A 173 9.54 -18.46 0.67
CA LYS A 173 9.82 -18.23 2.08
C LYS A 173 11.15 -18.88 2.42
N ILE A 174 12.13 -18.07 2.77
CA ILE A 174 13.53 -18.45 2.91
C ILE A 174 13.94 -18.24 4.36
N ARG A 175 14.53 -19.27 4.95
CA ARG A 175 15.04 -19.24 6.33
C ARG A 175 16.50 -18.84 6.37
N LYS A 176 16.95 -18.36 7.53
CA LYS A 176 18.37 -18.07 7.80
C LYS A 176 19.32 -19.19 7.38
N SER A 177 18.99 -20.45 7.68
CA SER A 177 19.84 -21.58 7.33
C SER A 177 20.06 -21.73 5.82
N GLN A 178 19.03 -21.43 5.01
CA GLN A 178 19.14 -21.44 3.55
C GLN A 178 20.00 -20.27 3.07
N LEU A 179 19.80 -19.07 3.62
CA LEU A 179 20.65 -17.90 3.31
C LEU A 179 22.12 -18.17 3.65
N ASP A 180 22.39 -18.72 4.83
CA ASP A 180 23.73 -19.07 5.30
C ASP A 180 24.38 -20.14 4.40
N ALA A 181 23.60 -21.09 3.88
CA ALA A 181 24.06 -22.08 2.92
C ALA A 181 24.40 -21.46 1.57
N TRP A 182 23.58 -20.53 1.07
CA TRP A 182 23.86 -19.80 -0.17
C TRP A 182 25.11 -18.92 -0.04
N PHE A 183 25.26 -18.20 1.06
CA PHE A 183 26.47 -17.41 1.29
C PHE A 183 27.72 -18.28 1.31
N ALA A 184 27.66 -19.47 1.93
CA ALA A 184 28.76 -20.42 1.92
C ALA A 184 29.05 -20.99 0.53
N ALA A 185 28.01 -21.32 -0.25
CA ALA A 185 28.15 -21.87 -1.60
C ALA A 185 28.76 -20.87 -2.60
N HIS A 186 28.57 -19.57 -2.37
CA HIS A 186 29.05 -18.49 -3.23
C HIS A 186 30.17 -17.65 -2.59
N TYR A 187 30.81 -18.17 -1.54
CA TYR A 187 31.94 -17.51 -0.88
C TYR A 187 33.25 -17.86 -1.58
N ASP A 188 34.04 -16.83 -1.89
CA ASP A 188 35.40 -16.97 -2.39
C ASP A 188 36.40 -16.75 -1.23
N PRO A 189 37.08 -17.80 -0.74
CA PRO A 189 38.05 -17.68 0.34
C PRO A 189 39.32 -16.91 -0.05
N ALA A 190 39.62 -16.76 -1.35
CA ALA A 190 40.78 -16.00 -1.79
C ALA A 190 40.57 -14.48 -1.65
N THR A 191 39.33 -14.01 -1.89
CA THR A 191 38.97 -12.59 -1.77
C THR A 191 38.25 -12.27 -0.45
N GLY A 192 37.72 -13.29 0.23
CA GLY A 192 36.90 -13.12 1.43
C GLY A 192 35.50 -12.54 1.16
N LEU A 193 35.05 -12.59 -0.09
CA LEU A 193 33.79 -12.00 -0.56
C LEU A 193 32.76 -13.08 -0.93
N VAL A 194 31.49 -12.69 -0.88
CA VAL A 194 30.37 -13.49 -1.38
C VAL A 194 29.98 -12.96 -2.75
N ASP A 195 29.82 -13.84 -3.74
CA ASP A 195 29.31 -13.49 -5.07
C ASP A 195 27.78 -13.27 -5.01
N GLU A 196 27.40 -12.04 -4.66
CA GLU A 196 26.01 -11.61 -4.52
C GLU A 196 25.23 -11.73 -5.84
N ASP A 197 25.84 -11.40 -6.97
CA ASP A 197 25.17 -11.46 -8.26
C ASP A 197 24.85 -12.90 -8.65
N ARG A 198 25.74 -13.85 -8.35
CA ARG A 198 25.47 -15.27 -8.58
C ARG A 198 24.30 -15.77 -7.73
N ILE A 199 24.22 -15.38 -6.46
CA ILE A 199 23.07 -15.69 -5.59
C ILE A 199 21.78 -15.17 -6.24
N TYR A 200 21.76 -13.89 -6.66
CA TYR A 200 20.57 -13.28 -7.26
C TYR A 200 20.18 -13.90 -8.62
N GLN A 201 21.15 -14.42 -9.38
CA GLN A 201 20.87 -15.19 -10.60
C GLN A 201 20.23 -16.55 -10.27
N ASP A 202 20.79 -17.28 -9.31
CA ASP A 202 20.37 -18.64 -8.97
C ASP A 202 18.98 -18.68 -8.30
N ILE A 203 18.53 -17.57 -7.72
CA ILE A 203 17.19 -17.41 -7.15
C ILE A 203 16.14 -16.89 -8.15
N GLU A 204 16.47 -16.82 -9.44
CA GLU A 204 15.66 -16.24 -10.55
C GLU A 204 15.16 -14.81 -10.33
N VAL A 205 15.72 -14.09 -9.36
CA VAL A 205 15.40 -12.68 -9.13
C VAL A 205 15.81 -11.82 -10.33
N LEU A 206 16.74 -12.30 -11.16
CA LEU A 206 17.29 -11.61 -12.33
C LEU A 206 16.87 -12.21 -13.68
N LYS A 207 15.82 -13.05 -13.77
CA LYS A 207 15.34 -13.52 -15.08
C LYS A 207 14.73 -12.37 -15.88
N ILE A 208 15.54 -11.80 -16.78
CA ILE A 208 15.08 -10.99 -17.90
C ILE A 208 14.40 -11.96 -18.89
N ASP A 209 13.11 -12.19 -18.74
CA ASP A 209 12.33 -12.78 -19.85
C ASP A 209 12.38 -11.80 -21.02
N ALA A 210 12.95 -12.22 -22.14
CA ALA A 210 13.22 -11.42 -23.33
C ALA A 210 11.98 -10.80 -24.02
N GLY A 211 10.79 -10.91 -23.42
CA GLY A 211 9.53 -10.44 -24.00
C GLY A 211 8.69 -9.49 -23.14
N MET A 212 8.64 -9.62 -21.81
CA MET A 212 7.40 -9.17 -21.11
C MET A 212 7.51 -8.84 -19.62
N ARG A 213 8.69 -8.57 -19.03
CA ARG A 213 8.73 -8.12 -17.61
C ARG A 213 9.11 -6.64 -17.48
N PRO A 214 8.40 -5.84 -16.66
CA PRO A 214 8.99 -4.62 -16.11
C PRO A 214 10.34 -4.97 -15.49
N ARG A 215 11.35 -4.09 -15.56
CA ARG A 215 12.57 -4.31 -14.77
C ARG A 215 12.12 -4.43 -13.33
N ALA A 216 12.43 -5.55 -12.69
CA ALA A 216 12.04 -5.71 -11.31
C ALA A 216 12.90 -4.74 -10.49
N GLU A 217 12.40 -4.15 -9.39
CA GLU A 217 13.18 -3.13 -8.66
C GLU A 217 14.55 -3.63 -8.19
N HIS A 218 14.69 -4.95 -7.99
CA HIS A 218 15.94 -5.62 -7.70
C HIS A 218 16.99 -5.53 -8.84
N ASP A 219 16.61 -5.14 -10.05
CA ASP A 219 17.53 -4.85 -11.16
C ASP A 219 18.18 -3.47 -11.02
N PHE A 220 17.67 -2.60 -10.14
CA PHE A 220 18.23 -1.27 -9.95
C PHE A 220 19.54 -1.33 -9.17
N ALA A 221 20.43 -0.38 -9.44
CA ALA A 221 21.64 -0.21 -8.64
C ALA A 221 21.31 0.15 -7.18
N PHE A 222 20.19 0.84 -6.97
CA PHE A 222 19.68 1.28 -5.67
C PHE A 222 18.19 0.98 -5.55
N PRO A 223 17.81 -0.29 -5.31
CA PRO A 223 16.41 -0.67 -5.11
C PRO A 223 15.84 -0.02 -3.84
N HIS A 224 14.57 0.41 -3.87
CA HIS A 224 13.94 1.13 -2.76
C HIS A 224 14.00 0.31 -1.46
N GLY A 225 13.50 -0.93 -1.45
CA GLY A 225 13.48 -1.78 -0.26
C GLY A 225 14.86 -2.17 0.25
N THR A 226 15.88 -2.18 -0.60
CA THR A 226 17.28 -2.38 -0.15
C THR A 226 17.75 -1.20 0.69
N GLN A 227 17.48 0.03 0.24
CA GLN A 227 17.83 1.25 0.96
C GLN A 227 17.02 1.37 2.27
N ILE A 228 15.73 1.04 2.23
CA ILE A 228 14.86 1.04 3.42
C ILE A 228 15.31 -0.01 4.44
N LEU A 229 15.62 -1.23 4.00
CA LEU A 229 16.11 -2.29 4.87
C LEU A 229 17.44 -1.92 5.54
N ASP A 230 18.34 -1.23 4.82
CA ASP A 230 19.59 -0.73 5.39
C ASP A 230 19.37 0.35 6.45
N LEU A 231 18.53 1.35 6.17
CA LEU A 231 18.23 2.40 7.13
C LEU A 231 17.55 1.85 8.39
N ALA A 232 16.68 0.85 8.25
CA ALA A 232 15.98 0.22 9.36
C ALA A 232 16.86 -0.75 10.16
N ALA A 233 17.68 -1.56 9.50
CA ALA A 233 18.31 -2.73 10.12
C ALA A 233 19.77 -3.00 9.71
N GLY A 234 20.37 -2.19 8.84
CA GLY A 234 21.69 -2.45 8.27
C GLY A 234 22.86 -1.97 9.13
N TYR A 235 23.85 -2.85 9.31
CA TYR A 235 25.09 -2.60 10.06
C TYR A 235 26.28 -3.14 9.26
N PRO A 236 27.48 -2.53 9.29
CA PRO A 236 28.69 -3.16 8.79
C PRO A 236 28.86 -4.53 9.47
N ALA A 237 29.20 -5.56 8.69
CA ALA A 237 29.26 -6.94 9.16
C ALA A 237 30.26 -7.12 10.32
N GLU A 238 31.29 -6.28 10.35
CA GLU A 238 32.38 -6.24 11.34
C GLU A 238 31.88 -5.86 12.74
N MET A 239 30.75 -5.15 12.84
CA MET A 239 30.14 -4.82 14.13
C MET A 239 29.50 -6.03 14.82
N GLN A 240 29.33 -7.16 14.12
CA GLN A 240 28.81 -8.43 14.66
C GLN A 240 27.50 -8.28 15.45
N VAL A 241 26.60 -7.42 14.97
CA VAL A 241 25.30 -7.15 15.60
C VAL A 241 24.41 -8.40 15.55
N ASN A 242 24.23 -9.06 16.70
CA ASN A 242 23.51 -10.32 16.85
C ASN A 242 22.22 -10.22 17.70
N ASN A 243 21.88 -9.02 18.16
CA ASN A 243 20.72 -8.68 19.00
C ASN A 243 19.60 -7.96 18.20
N ARG A 244 19.70 -7.97 16.87
CA ARG A 244 18.77 -7.33 15.93
C ARG A 244 18.44 -8.28 14.76
N PRO A 245 17.72 -9.39 15.02
CA PRO A 245 17.29 -10.28 13.94
C PRO A 245 16.33 -9.56 12.99
N ILE A 246 16.45 -9.88 11.71
CA ILE A 246 15.70 -9.24 10.63
C ILE A 246 14.63 -10.19 10.10
N LEU A 247 13.42 -9.68 9.92
CA LEU A 247 12.31 -10.32 9.22
C LEU A 247 11.95 -9.43 8.03
N ALA A 248 12.02 -9.97 6.82
CA ALA A 248 11.89 -9.18 5.60
C ALA A 248 10.85 -9.78 4.65
N VAL A 249 10.01 -8.94 4.06
CA VAL A 249 9.05 -9.34 3.02
C VAL A 249 9.18 -8.42 1.81
N GLU A 250 9.52 -9.00 0.66
CA GLU A 250 9.46 -8.36 -0.65
C GLU A 250 8.08 -8.60 -1.28
N LEU A 251 7.33 -7.51 -1.47
CA LEU A 251 6.01 -7.51 -2.09
C LEU A 251 6.09 -7.82 -3.60
N PRO A 252 5.02 -8.33 -4.23
CA PRO A 252 5.00 -8.56 -5.66
C PRO A 252 5.21 -7.28 -6.47
N THR A 253 6.14 -7.31 -7.42
CA THR A 253 6.51 -6.13 -8.23
C THR A 253 5.32 -5.45 -8.91
N LEU A 254 4.36 -6.23 -9.44
CA LEU A 254 3.18 -5.67 -10.12
C LEU A 254 2.13 -5.11 -9.15
N ALA A 255 2.15 -5.51 -7.88
CA ALA A 255 1.29 -4.93 -6.85
C ALA A 255 1.84 -3.57 -6.41
N VAL A 256 3.16 -3.45 -6.27
CA VAL A 256 3.81 -2.17 -5.93
C VAL A 256 3.79 -1.18 -7.11
N ALA A 257 3.85 -1.68 -8.34
CA ALA A 257 3.71 -0.87 -9.56
C ALA A 257 2.39 -0.09 -9.64
N ASP A 258 1.35 -0.57 -8.96
CA ASP A 258 0.07 0.10 -8.83
C ASP A 258 0.12 1.09 -7.66
N THR A 259 0.46 2.34 -7.98
CA THR A 259 0.68 3.40 -7.00
C THR A 259 -0.60 3.87 -6.31
N SER A 260 -1.78 3.55 -6.86
CA SER A 260 -3.06 3.77 -6.17
C SER A 260 -3.14 3.00 -4.85
N GLY A 261 -2.38 1.90 -4.75
CA GLY A 261 -2.34 0.98 -3.62
C GLY A 261 -3.47 -0.03 -3.61
N ALA A 262 -4.30 -0.10 -4.65
CA ALA A 262 -5.41 -1.05 -4.73
C ALA A 262 -4.94 -2.51 -4.66
N ARG A 263 -3.89 -2.85 -5.40
CA ARG A 263 -3.36 -4.23 -5.47
C ARG A 263 -2.52 -4.64 -4.28
N VAL A 264 -1.99 -3.70 -3.49
CA VAL A 264 -0.99 -4.02 -2.47
C VAL A 264 -1.61 -4.39 -1.11
N GLN A 265 -2.86 -4.00 -0.86
CA GLN A 265 -3.45 -4.08 0.50
C GLN A 265 -3.54 -5.51 1.04
N GLY A 266 -4.03 -6.45 0.23
CA GLY A 266 -4.11 -7.87 0.63
C GLY A 266 -2.72 -8.45 0.93
N HIS A 267 -1.74 -8.14 0.09
CA HIS A 267 -0.35 -8.54 0.31
C HIS A 267 0.25 -7.93 1.57
N LEU A 268 -0.15 -6.73 1.98
CA LEU A 268 0.31 -6.14 3.24
C LEU A 268 -0.25 -6.88 4.44
N VAL A 269 -1.52 -7.31 4.40
CA VAL A 269 -2.09 -8.16 5.46
C VAL A 269 -1.32 -9.46 5.56
N ASP A 270 -1.14 -10.16 4.44
CA ASP A 270 -0.38 -11.41 4.39
C ASP A 270 1.05 -11.23 4.93
N ALA A 271 1.72 -10.14 4.55
CA ALA A 271 3.10 -9.84 4.97
C ALA A 271 3.19 -9.63 6.49
N VAL A 272 2.24 -8.89 7.07
CA VAL A 272 2.23 -8.60 8.50
C VAL A 272 1.88 -9.84 9.31
N GLU A 273 0.89 -10.62 8.89
CA GLU A 273 0.54 -11.89 9.54
C GLU A 273 1.72 -12.85 9.53
N GLU A 274 2.43 -12.96 8.41
CA GLU A 274 3.61 -13.81 8.31
C GLU A 274 4.75 -13.30 9.21
N ILE A 275 5.05 -12.00 9.21
CA ILE A 275 6.08 -11.45 10.11
C ILE A 275 5.70 -11.71 11.57
N PHE A 276 4.43 -11.57 11.95
CA PHE A 276 3.96 -11.88 13.30
C PHE A 276 4.17 -13.36 13.63
N ASP A 277 3.78 -14.27 12.74
CA ASP A 277 4.00 -15.70 12.94
C ASP A 277 5.48 -16.04 13.11
N GLN A 278 6.34 -15.54 12.21
CA GLN A 278 7.77 -15.84 12.25
C GLN A 278 8.48 -15.22 13.45
N SER A 279 8.03 -14.05 13.89
CA SER A 279 8.60 -13.39 15.08
C SER A 279 8.24 -14.09 16.39
N ARG A 280 7.15 -14.87 16.47
CA ARG A 280 6.81 -15.65 17.69
C ARG A 280 7.88 -16.68 18.05
N GLY A 281 8.62 -17.18 17.05
CA GLY A 281 9.73 -18.12 17.25
C GLY A 281 11.04 -17.47 17.69
N LEU A 282 11.11 -16.14 17.72
CA LEU A 282 12.29 -15.39 18.16
C LEU A 282 12.16 -15.08 19.64
N THR A 283 12.90 -15.81 20.48
CA THR A 283 12.89 -15.63 21.92
C THR A 283 14.26 -15.23 22.45
N ASP A 284 14.27 -14.44 23.52
CA ASP A 284 15.49 -14.16 24.26
C ASP A 284 15.88 -15.32 25.19
N GLN A 285 17.00 -15.17 25.90
CA GLN A 285 17.55 -16.14 26.85
C GLN A 285 16.63 -16.45 28.04
N ASN A 286 15.64 -15.60 28.33
CA ASN A 286 14.61 -15.87 29.34
C ASN A 286 13.44 -16.68 28.77
N GLY A 287 13.39 -16.83 27.44
CA GLY A 287 12.28 -17.46 26.72
C GLY A 287 11.17 -16.48 26.34
N ASP A 288 11.38 -15.17 26.56
CA ASP A 288 10.40 -14.15 26.20
C ASP A 288 10.47 -13.85 24.70
N ILE A 289 9.32 -13.69 24.06
CA ILE A 289 9.26 -13.34 22.63
C ILE A 289 9.79 -11.92 22.45
N LEU A 290 10.71 -11.73 21.49
CA LEU A 290 11.36 -10.44 21.27
C LEU A 290 10.34 -9.34 20.89
N PRO A 291 10.49 -8.11 21.40
CA PRO A 291 9.78 -6.95 20.85
C PRO A 291 10.00 -6.81 19.33
N LEU A 292 9.01 -6.26 18.62
CA LEU A 292 9.07 -6.05 17.17
C LEU A 292 8.89 -4.58 16.81
N ALA A 293 9.88 -4.02 16.12
CA ALA A 293 9.76 -2.77 15.38
C ALA A 293 9.55 -3.08 13.89
N LEU A 294 8.37 -2.77 13.35
CA LEU A 294 7.95 -3.12 11.99
C LEU A 294 7.84 -1.86 11.12
N ASN A 295 8.59 -1.82 10.03
CA ASN A 295 8.52 -0.77 9.02
C ASN A 295 7.73 -1.25 7.78
N ILE A 296 6.67 -0.52 7.43
CA ILE A 296 5.92 -0.72 6.18
C ILE A 296 6.06 0.56 5.35
N SER A 297 6.99 0.56 4.39
CA SER A 297 7.38 1.78 3.66
C SER A 297 6.58 2.02 2.39
N LEU A 298 5.24 2.05 2.54
CA LEU A 298 4.30 2.39 1.49
C LEU A 298 3.31 3.47 1.96
N ALA A 299 2.88 4.30 1.02
CA ALA A 299 1.89 5.34 1.24
C ALA A 299 0.94 5.50 0.05
N ILE A 300 -0.32 5.80 0.36
CA ILE A 300 -1.36 6.15 -0.61
C ILE A 300 -1.93 7.54 -0.27
N THR A 301 -2.44 8.24 -1.27
CA THR A 301 -2.95 9.62 -1.11
C THR A 301 -4.44 9.69 -0.83
N ALA A 302 -5.24 8.85 -1.49
CA ALA A 302 -6.69 8.82 -1.33
C ALA A 302 -7.13 7.69 -0.39
N GLY A 303 -8.17 7.97 0.37
CA GLY A 303 -8.73 7.09 1.38
C GLY A 303 -9.46 7.92 2.45
N PRO A 304 -9.91 7.29 3.54
CA PRO A 304 -10.73 7.97 4.55
C PRO A 304 -9.94 8.88 5.49
N HIS A 305 -8.62 8.66 5.64
CA HIS A 305 -7.71 9.43 6.52
C HIS A 305 -8.05 9.44 8.03
N ASP A 306 -8.96 8.60 8.51
CA ASP A 306 -9.52 8.65 9.87
C ASP A 306 -9.33 7.36 10.71
N GLY A 307 -8.57 6.39 10.21
CA GLY A 307 -8.25 5.10 10.82
C GLY A 307 -9.17 3.97 10.39
N SER A 308 -10.11 4.24 9.48
CA SER A 308 -11.12 3.28 9.05
C SER A 308 -10.84 2.62 7.71
N HIS A 309 -9.70 2.89 7.08
CA HIS A 309 -9.31 2.14 5.90
C HIS A 309 -9.19 0.64 6.27
N PRO A 310 -9.66 -0.33 5.45
CA PRO A 310 -9.71 -1.75 5.82
C PRO A 310 -8.37 -2.33 6.27
N LEU A 311 -7.30 -1.92 5.60
CA LEU A 311 -5.94 -2.29 6.00
C LEU A 311 -5.64 -1.81 7.44
N GLU A 312 -6.01 -0.59 7.80
CA GLU A 312 -5.74 -0.02 9.12
C GLU A 312 -6.53 -0.70 10.22
N VAL A 313 -7.80 -1.00 9.95
CA VAL A 313 -8.66 -1.79 10.85
C VAL A 313 -8.07 -3.19 11.06
N THR A 314 -7.65 -3.83 9.97
CA THR A 314 -7.02 -5.16 10.04
C THR A 314 -5.70 -5.12 10.81
N LEU A 315 -4.81 -4.16 10.53
CA LEU A 315 -3.55 -3.99 11.24
C LEU A 315 -3.78 -3.76 12.74
N ASP A 316 -4.74 -2.89 13.09
CA ASP A 316 -5.03 -2.64 14.49
C ASP A 316 -5.54 -3.89 15.21
N ARG A 317 -6.42 -4.66 14.56
CA ARG A 317 -6.90 -5.95 15.08
C ARG A 317 -5.74 -6.92 15.31
N LEU A 318 -4.88 -7.12 14.31
CA LEU A 318 -3.74 -8.04 14.41
C LEU A 318 -2.78 -7.63 15.53
N ILE A 319 -2.53 -6.33 15.70
CA ILE A 319 -1.66 -5.81 16.77
C ILE A 319 -2.31 -6.02 18.15
N GLU A 320 -3.61 -5.78 18.29
CA GLU A 320 -4.34 -6.03 19.54
C GLU A 320 -4.33 -7.52 19.92
N GLU A 321 -4.54 -8.40 18.93
CA GLU A 321 -4.51 -9.84 19.12
C GLU A 321 -3.13 -10.31 19.60
N GLU A 322 -2.04 -9.88 18.96
CA GLU A 322 -0.68 -10.21 19.38
C GLU A 322 -0.39 -9.74 20.81
N ARG A 323 -0.76 -8.51 21.15
CA ARG A 323 -0.57 -7.97 22.51
C ARG A 323 -1.35 -8.75 23.54
N ARG A 324 -2.60 -9.11 23.23
CA ARG A 324 -3.48 -9.85 24.15
C ARG A 324 -3.03 -11.29 24.34
N GLN A 325 -2.66 -11.96 23.26
CA GLN A 325 -2.35 -13.40 23.27
C GLN A 325 -0.93 -13.70 23.73
N TYR A 326 0.04 -12.87 23.36
CA TYR A 326 1.46 -13.12 23.59
C TYR A 326 2.14 -12.09 24.49
N GLY A 327 1.44 -11.04 24.93
CA GLY A 327 2.01 -10.01 25.82
C GLY A 327 3.15 -9.21 25.19
N ARG A 328 3.31 -9.27 23.86
CA ARG A 328 4.48 -8.74 23.17
C ARG A 328 4.30 -7.27 22.77
N LEU A 329 5.39 -6.52 22.85
CA LEU A 329 5.46 -5.16 22.34
C LEU A 329 5.66 -5.15 20.82
N ILE A 330 4.72 -4.52 20.11
CA ILE A 330 4.77 -4.31 18.66
C ILE A 330 4.56 -2.84 18.37
N GLU A 331 5.47 -2.28 17.58
CA GLU A 331 5.39 -0.93 17.05
C GLU A 331 5.51 -0.95 15.52
N VAL A 332 4.53 -0.34 14.85
CA VAL A 332 4.45 -0.29 13.39
C VAL A 332 4.66 1.13 12.91
N PHE A 333 5.56 1.33 11.95
CA PHE A 333 5.96 2.61 11.39
C PHE A 333 5.62 2.66 9.91
N MET A 334 4.96 3.73 9.50
CA MET A 334 4.52 3.95 8.12
C MET A 334 4.85 5.37 7.68
N PRO A 335 5.28 5.57 6.42
CA PRO A 335 5.66 6.88 5.93
C PRO A 335 4.44 7.80 5.76
N ALA A 336 4.64 9.09 5.98
CA ALA A 336 3.61 10.10 5.74
C ALA A 336 3.29 10.33 4.26
N GLY A 337 4.09 9.80 3.32
CA GLY A 337 3.94 10.09 1.90
C GLY A 337 4.66 11.38 1.48
N ASN A 338 4.86 11.56 0.17
CA ASN A 338 5.72 12.62 -0.38
C ASN A 338 4.96 13.65 -1.23
N HIS A 339 3.64 13.76 -1.05
CA HIS A 339 2.74 14.46 -1.98
C HIS A 339 2.17 15.78 -1.46
N ARG A 340 2.74 16.37 -0.40
CA ARG A 340 2.22 17.61 0.21
C ARG A 340 2.04 18.76 -0.78
N GLN A 341 2.92 18.85 -1.79
CA GLN A 341 2.95 19.95 -2.76
C GLN A 341 2.35 19.59 -4.13
N ASP A 342 1.79 18.37 -4.25
CA ASP A 342 1.35 17.82 -5.53
C ASP A 342 -0.07 18.23 -5.91
N ARG A 343 -0.77 18.92 -4.98
CA ARG A 343 -2.16 19.39 -5.13
C ARG A 343 -3.14 18.23 -5.37
N LEU A 344 -2.97 17.18 -4.57
CA LEU A 344 -3.82 15.98 -4.61
C LEU A 344 -4.95 16.03 -3.58
N HIS A 345 -5.05 17.09 -2.78
CA HIS A 345 -6.09 17.28 -1.77
C HIS A 345 -6.76 18.65 -1.94
N ALA A 346 -8.08 18.66 -2.02
CA ALA A 346 -8.91 19.85 -1.91
C ALA A 346 -9.98 19.65 -0.84
N LYS A 347 -10.21 20.68 -0.02
CA LYS A 347 -11.27 20.71 0.99
C LYS A 347 -12.25 21.81 0.61
N MET A 348 -13.51 21.44 0.40
CA MET A 348 -14.57 22.40 0.10
C MET A 348 -15.38 22.68 1.36
N HIS A 349 -15.92 23.89 1.48
CA HIS A 349 -16.83 24.27 2.55
C HIS A 349 -18.15 24.74 1.95
N LEU A 350 -19.21 23.97 2.19
CA LEU A 350 -20.56 24.25 1.71
C LEU A 350 -21.40 24.73 2.89
N THR A 351 -22.08 25.85 2.71
CA THR A 351 -22.96 26.45 3.73
C THR A 351 -24.26 26.89 3.09
N ASN A 352 -25.28 27.21 3.88
CA ASN A 352 -26.52 27.76 3.32
C ASN A 352 -26.31 29.07 2.52
N LYS A 353 -25.23 29.82 2.81
CA LYS A 353 -24.87 31.03 2.05
C LYS A 353 -24.03 30.73 0.81
N THR A 354 -23.28 29.64 0.85
CA THR A 354 -22.39 29.19 -0.23
C THR A 354 -22.66 27.71 -0.47
N PRO A 355 -23.83 27.36 -1.05
CA PRO A 355 -24.26 25.97 -1.13
C PRO A 355 -23.55 25.19 -2.23
N GLN A 356 -22.62 25.82 -2.95
CA GLN A 356 -21.91 25.24 -4.07
C GLN A 356 -20.44 25.68 -4.06
N ALA A 357 -19.56 24.74 -4.37
CA ALA A 357 -18.13 24.98 -4.53
C ALA A 357 -17.59 24.17 -5.73
N PHE A 358 -16.46 24.59 -6.28
CA PHE A 358 -15.84 23.97 -7.44
C PHE A 358 -14.34 23.89 -7.30
N VAL A 359 -13.74 22.91 -7.97
CA VAL A 359 -12.29 22.82 -8.20
C VAL A 359 -12.06 22.34 -9.63
N ASP A 360 -11.00 22.85 -10.27
CA ASP A 360 -10.58 22.31 -11.55
C ASP A 360 -9.66 21.09 -11.30
N TRP A 361 -9.85 20.03 -12.07
CA TRP A 361 -9.05 18.81 -12.06
C TRP A 361 -8.32 18.68 -13.39
N GLU A 362 -7.02 18.92 -13.35
CA GLU A 362 -6.15 18.86 -14.53
C GLU A 362 -5.76 17.40 -14.82
N ILE A 363 -6.31 16.86 -15.91
CA ILE A 363 -5.94 15.54 -16.45
C ILE A 363 -5.10 15.76 -17.72
N TYR A 364 -3.90 15.17 -17.75
CA TYR A 364 -2.96 15.42 -18.84
C TYR A 364 -3.24 14.56 -20.08
N PRO A 365 -2.85 15.03 -21.28
CA PRO A 365 -2.78 14.18 -22.46
C PRO A 365 -1.66 13.13 -22.31
N ASP A 366 -1.67 12.11 -23.15
CA ASP A 366 -0.73 10.97 -23.16
C ASP A 366 -0.69 10.19 -21.83
N ASP A 367 -1.85 10.04 -21.20
CA ASP A 367 -2.02 9.26 -19.99
C ASP A 367 -2.70 7.93 -20.33
N ARG A 368 -2.01 6.81 -20.08
CA ARG A 368 -2.47 5.45 -20.43
C ARG A 368 -3.16 4.74 -19.27
N THR A 369 -3.29 5.41 -18.14
CA THR A 369 -3.99 4.93 -16.94
C THR A 369 -5.23 5.76 -16.71
N ALA A 370 -6.17 5.22 -15.93
CA ALA A 370 -7.35 5.95 -15.52
C ALA A 370 -7.01 6.87 -14.35
N SER A 371 -7.55 8.08 -14.36
CA SER A 371 -7.38 9.06 -13.30
C SER A 371 -8.59 9.00 -12.35
N PHE A 372 -8.34 8.98 -11.04
CA PHE A 372 -9.39 8.87 -10.02
C PHE A 372 -9.34 10.00 -9.00
N THR A 373 -10.51 10.51 -8.64
CA THR A 373 -10.73 11.41 -7.50
C THR A 373 -11.78 10.81 -6.57
N GLU A 374 -11.53 10.85 -5.27
CA GLU A 374 -12.49 10.45 -4.25
C GLU A 374 -12.99 11.66 -3.48
N VAL A 375 -14.31 11.80 -3.36
CA VAL A 375 -14.98 12.77 -2.48
C VAL A 375 -15.43 12.03 -1.23
N TRP A 376 -15.03 12.51 -0.08
CA TRP A 376 -15.39 11.97 1.22
C TRP A 376 -16.14 13.02 2.03
N LEU A 377 -17.33 12.66 2.48
CA LEU A 377 -18.14 13.49 3.35
C LEU A 377 -18.41 12.75 4.66
N PRO A 378 -17.87 13.22 5.79
CA PRO A 378 -18.28 12.72 7.10
C PRO A 378 -19.76 13.04 7.32
N ILE A 379 -20.53 12.03 7.72
CA ILE A 379 -21.94 12.16 8.07
C ILE A 379 -22.20 11.46 9.40
N ASP A 380 -23.02 12.07 10.25
CA ASP A 380 -23.41 11.40 11.49
C ASP A 380 -24.38 10.24 11.20
N LYS A 381 -24.53 9.33 12.15
CA LYS A 381 -25.39 8.15 12.00
C LYS A 381 -26.86 8.49 11.74
N ALA A 382 -27.38 9.53 12.40
CA ALA A 382 -28.77 9.91 12.24
C ALA A 382 -29.02 10.52 10.85
N GLN A 383 -28.09 11.32 10.33
CA GLN A 383 -28.08 11.84 8.97
C GLN A 383 -27.96 10.72 7.94
N TYR A 384 -27.08 9.76 8.18
CA TYR A 384 -26.91 8.55 7.36
C TYR A 384 -28.22 7.76 7.23
N GLU A 385 -28.96 7.62 8.34
CA GLU A 385 -30.23 6.88 8.39
C GLU A 385 -31.42 7.71 7.87
N ALA A 386 -31.39 9.04 8.00
CA ALA A 386 -32.53 9.92 7.71
C ALA A 386 -32.55 10.52 6.30
N GLN A 387 -31.39 10.68 5.63
CA GLN A 387 -31.31 11.35 4.33
C GLN A 387 -30.59 10.51 3.29
N HIS A 388 -31.20 10.37 2.11
CA HIS A 388 -30.54 9.80 0.94
C HIS A 388 -29.73 10.91 0.26
N CYS A 389 -28.47 11.05 0.69
CA CYS A 389 -27.44 11.92 0.13
C CYS A 389 -27.59 13.43 0.28
N LEU A 390 -26.50 14.04 0.76
CA LEU A 390 -26.41 15.47 1.05
C LEU A 390 -25.83 16.28 -0.11
N LEU A 391 -25.21 15.62 -1.10
CA LEU A 391 -24.44 16.25 -2.17
C LEU A 391 -24.90 15.84 -3.57
N GLN A 392 -25.05 16.84 -4.42
CA GLN A 392 -25.04 16.67 -5.87
C GLN A 392 -23.63 16.92 -6.41
N VAL A 393 -23.13 16.00 -7.24
CA VAL A 393 -21.85 16.12 -7.94
C VAL A 393 -22.07 16.61 -9.34
N GLN A 394 -21.34 17.63 -9.76
CA GLN A 394 -21.42 18.21 -11.08
C GLN A 394 -20.07 18.04 -11.79
N LEU A 395 -20.07 17.41 -12.96
CA LEU A 395 -18.87 17.20 -13.75
C LEU A 395 -18.97 17.93 -15.08
N THR A 396 -17.93 18.68 -15.42
CA THR A 396 -17.80 19.34 -16.74
C THR A 396 -16.50 18.90 -17.39
N PRO A 397 -16.56 18.12 -18.49
CA PRO A 397 -15.38 17.79 -19.28
C PRO A 397 -14.79 19.02 -19.98
N PRO A 398 -13.49 18.99 -20.34
CA PRO A 398 -12.87 20.02 -21.17
C PRO A 398 -13.62 20.21 -22.50
N GLY A 399 -14.15 21.42 -22.71
CA GLY A 399 -14.96 21.76 -23.88
C GLY A 399 -16.27 20.95 -24.01
N GLY A 400 -16.74 20.33 -22.93
CA GLY A 400 -17.98 19.56 -22.86
C GLY A 400 -19.07 20.25 -22.05
N THR A 401 -20.25 19.63 -22.00
CA THR A 401 -21.40 20.13 -21.25
C THR A 401 -21.39 19.60 -19.82
N GLN A 402 -21.72 20.46 -18.86
CA GLN A 402 -21.88 20.09 -17.45
C GLN A 402 -23.00 19.06 -17.28
N THR A 403 -22.75 18.03 -16.47
CA THR A 403 -23.75 17.04 -16.06
C THR A 403 -23.79 16.95 -14.54
N ALA A 404 -24.99 16.93 -13.97
CA ALA A 404 -25.21 16.79 -12.55
C ALA A 404 -25.64 15.36 -12.20
N PHE A 405 -25.05 14.81 -11.13
CA PHE A 405 -25.33 13.50 -10.59
C PHE A 405 -25.77 13.67 -9.14
N THR A 406 -27.01 13.28 -8.86
CA THR A 406 -27.47 13.10 -7.49
C THR A 406 -27.23 11.65 -7.11
N ALA A 407 -26.80 11.40 -5.88
CA ALA A 407 -26.57 10.02 -5.46
C ALA A 407 -27.86 9.18 -5.57
N PRO A 408 -27.71 7.89 -5.88
CA PRO A 408 -28.81 6.95 -5.86
C PRO A 408 -29.42 6.82 -4.46
N THR A 409 -30.67 6.33 -4.40
CA THR A 409 -31.31 5.96 -3.14
C THR A 409 -30.67 4.72 -2.50
N ALA A 410 -30.04 3.84 -3.30
CA ALA A 410 -29.33 2.64 -2.85
C ALA A 410 -27.79 2.79 -2.99
N PRO A 411 -26.98 2.29 -2.03
CA PRO A 411 -25.53 2.29 -2.16
C PRO A 411 -25.04 1.39 -3.31
N GLY A 412 -23.86 1.68 -3.85
CA GLY A 412 -23.18 0.83 -4.84
C GLY A 412 -23.56 1.11 -6.29
N GLU A 413 -24.41 2.11 -6.57
CA GLU A 413 -24.71 2.43 -7.97
C GLU A 413 -23.62 3.27 -8.64
N MET A 414 -23.43 2.99 -9.92
CA MET A 414 -22.58 3.75 -10.82
C MET A 414 -23.43 4.58 -11.79
N ARG A 415 -22.94 5.79 -12.10
CA ARG A 415 -23.45 6.64 -13.18
C ARG A 415 -22.33 6.89 -14.18
N ILE A 416 -22.69 7.00 -15.45
CA ILE A 416 -21.74 7.23 -16.55
C ILE A 416 -22.00 8.63 -17.09
N LEU A 417 -20.95 9.45 -17.14
CA LEU A 417 -20.95 10.70 -17.89
C LEU A 417 -20.72 10.39 -19.38
N GLN A 418 -21.63 10.82 -20.23
CA GLN A 418 -21.50 10.71 -21.68
C GLN A 418 -21.41 12.10 -22.34
N GLN A 419 -20.64 12.23 -23.41
CA GLN A 419 -20.59 13.43 -24.25
C GLN A 419 -20.73 13.01 -25.71
N GLY A 420 -21.80 13.45 -26.38
CA GLY A 420 -22.06 13.07 -27.77
C GLY A 420 -22.25 11.56 -28.00
N GLY A 421 -22.65 10.81 -26.97
CA GLY A 421 -22.78 9.35 -26.98
C GLY A 421 -21.55 8.60 -26.44
N ASP A 422 -20.41 9.28 -26.32
CA ASP A 422 -19.17 8.67 -25.84
C ASP A 422 -19.04 8.72 -24.32
N PRO A 423 -18.74 7.61 -23.64
CA PRO A 423 -18.53 7.59 -22.20
C PRO A 423 -17.18 8.21 -21.81
N GLN A 424 -17.22 9.19 -20.91
CA GLN A 424 -16.06 10.00 -20.52
C GLN A 424 -15.60 9.76 -19.08
N ALA A 425 -16.53 9.52 -18.16
CA ALA A 425 -16.23 9.30 -16.74
C ALA A 425 -17.28 8.41 -16.08
N ASN A 426 -16.88 7.71 -15.02
CA ASN A 426 -17.76 6.98 -14.12
C ASN A 426 -17.83 7.71 -12.77
N VAL A 427 -19.02 7.77 -12.19
CA VAL A 427 -19.27 8.30 -10.85
C VAL A 427 -19.89 7.19 -10.02
N PHE A 428 -19.15 6.68 -9.06
CA PHE A 428 -19.57 5.60 -8.17
C PHE A 428 -19.92 6.16 -6.80
N PHE A 429 -21.12 5.84 -6.33
CA PHE A 429 -21.62 6.28 -5.03
C PHE A 429 -21.58 5.10 -4.05
N SER A 430 -20.85 5.28 -2.98
CA SER A 430 -20.71 4.27 -1.93
C SER A 430 -20.81 4.90 -0.56
N ARG A 431 -21.00 4.03 0.43
CA ARG A 431 -21.06 4.39 1.83
C ARG A 431 -19.97 3.63 2.55
N HIS A 432 -19.27 4.32 3.43
CA HIS A 432 -18.17 3.76 4.19
C HIS A 432 -18.46 3.94 5.68
N ILE A 433 -18.27 2.88 6.46
CA ILE A 433 -18.43 2.94 7.91
C ILE A 433 -17.06 3.21 8.50
N GLY A 434 -16.88 4.44 8.98
CA GLY A 434 -15.65 4.86 9.63
C GLY A 434 -15.64 4.55 11.13
N ARG A 435 -14.52 4.83 11.79
CA ARG A 435 -14.41 4.65 13.26
C ARG A 435 -15.23 5.65 14.04
N ASN A 436 -15.35 6.86 13.49
CA ASN A 436 -15.97 8.01 14.15
C ASN A 436 -17.33 8.38 13.55
N GLY A 437 -17.88 7.55 12.66
CA GLY A 437 -19.15 7.84 12.00
C GLY A 437 -19.29 7.15 10.65
N PHE A 438 -20.28 7.58 9.90
CA PHE A 438 -20.52 7.11 8.55
C PHE A 438 -19.95 8.12 7.56
N PHE A 439 -19.62 7.65 6.36
CA PHE A 439 -19.08 8.50 5.31
C PHE A 439 -19.85 8.23 4.02
N GLU A 440 -20.23 9.30 3.33
CA GLU A 440 -20.52 9.19 1.90
C GLU A 440 -19.20 9.27 1.15
N ARG A 441 -18.96 8.28 0.28
CA ARG A 441 -17.79 8.22 -0.59
C ARG A 441 -18.24 8.22 -2.04
N ILE A 442 -17.77 9.19 -2.81
CA ILE A 442 -18.04 9.29 -4.24
C ILE A 442 -16.72 9.15 -4.98
N VAL A 443 -16.59 8.15 -5.84
CA VAL A 443 -15.40 7.93 -6.65
C VAL A 443 -15.68 8.36 -8.09
N ILE A 444 -14.92 9.31 -8.58
CA ILE A 444 -14.97 9.80 -9.97
C ILE A 444 -13.77 9.20 -10.69
N GLY A 445 -14.02 8.34 -11.67
CA GLY A 445 -12.99 7.75 -12.54
C GLY A 445 -13.10 8.29 -13.95
N VAL A 446 -12.02 8.89 -14.47
CA VAL A 446 -11.90 9.32 -15.87
C VAL A 446 -10.99 8.32 -16.58
N GLN A 447 -11.41 7.88 -17.78
CA GLN A 447 -10.61 6.92 -18.56
C GLN A 447 -9.25 7.50 -18.96
N ALA A 448 -8.36 6.63 -19.44
CA ALA A 448 -7.10 7.02 -20.05
C ALA A 448 -7.30 8.04 -21.18
N THR A 449 -6.41 9.03 -21.26
CA THR A 449 -6.39 10.04 -22.32
C THR A 449 -5.59 9.58 -23.55
N GLU A 450 -4.83 8.49 -23.42
CA GLU A 450 -4.21 7.73 -24.51
C GLU A 450 -4.61 6.26 -24.41
N GLN A 451 -5.34 5.78 -25.41
CA GLN A 451 -5.80 4.40 -25.47
C GLN A 451 -4.79 3.52 -26.22
N VAL A 452 -4.54 2.34 -25.67
CA VAL A 452 -3.70 1.31 -26.31
C VAL A 452 -4.55 0.33 -27.12
N LEU A 453 -5.85 0.25 -26.82
CA LEU A 453 -6.79 -0.63 -27.50
C LEU A 453 -7.46 0.11 -28.69
N PRO A 454 -7.57 -0.51 -29.89
CA PRO A 454 -8.10 0.13 -31.08
C PRO A 454 -9.53 0.68 -30.94
N ASP A 455 -10.37 0.01 -30.14
CA ASP A 455 -11.80 0.31 -30.01
C ASP A 455 -12.16 1.05 -28.70
N ALA A 456 -11.16 1.48 -27.93
CA ALA A 456 -11.40 2.21 -26.69
C ALA A 456 -11.46 3.72 -26.94
N THR A 457 -12.48 4.38 -26.39
CA THR A 457 -12.59 5.84 -26.45
C THR A 457 -11.69 6.48 -25.40
N ALA A 458 -10.76 7.34 -25.83
CA ALA A 458 -9.94 8.14 -24.93
C ALA A 458 -10.81 9.19 -24.22
N ALA A 459 -10.58 9.41 -22.93
CA ALA A 459 -11.18 10.53 -22.24
C ALA A 459 -10.56 11.86 -22.71
N ARG A 460 -11.34 12.93 -22.62
CA ARG A 460 -10.85 14.28 -22.85
C ARG A 460 -9.76 14.63 -21.83
N SER A 461 -8.60 15.09 -22.31
CA SER A 461 -7.57 15.73 -21.49
C SER A 461 -7.86 17.23 -21.32
N GLY A 462 -7.36 17.82 -20.24
CA GLY A 462 -7.51 19.23 -19.89
C GLY A 462 -8.08 19.46 -18.50
N ALA A 463 -8.57 20.68 -18.27
CA ALA A 463 -9.19 21.08 -17.00
C ALA A 463 -10.65 20.60 -16.95
N TRP A 464 -10.86 19.50 -16.26
CA TRP A 464 -12.19 19.06 -15.83
C TRP A 464 -12.66 19.95 -14.69
N LYS A 465 -13.96 20.19 -14.55
CA LYS A 465 -14.52 20.89 -13.40
C LYS A 465 -15.32 19.94 -12.55
N ILE A 466 -14.98 19.84 -11.27
CA ILE A 466 -15.75 19.13 -10.25
C ILE A 466 -16.48 20.18 -9.41
N GLY A 467 -17.80 20.14 -9.41
CA GLY A 467 -18.65 20.95 -8.56
C GLY A 467 -19.37 20.09 -7.53
N LEU A 468 -19.47 20.57 -6.30
CA LEU A 468 -20.30 19.97 -5.25
C LEU A 468 -21.38 20.97 -4.86
N GLN A 469 -22.61 20.50 -4.78
CA GLN A 469 -23.75 21.31 -4.37
C GLN A 469 -24.51 20.62 -3.23
N GLN A 470 -24.68 21.29 -2.10
CA GLN A 470 -25.51 20.79 -1.02
C GLN A 470 -26.99 21.00 -1.33
N ALA A 471 -27.84 20.04 -0.93
CA ALA A 471 -29.30 20.14 -1.07
C ALA A 471 -29.95 21.12 -0.06
N GLY A 472 -29.17 21.67 0.88
CA GLY A 472 -29.62 22.53 1.99
C GLY A 472 -29.49 21.80 3.33
N GLY A 473 -29.35 22.56 4.44
CA GLY A 473 -29.24 21.98 5.78
C GLY A 473 -28.02 22.45 6.56
N THR A 474 -27.35 21.52 7.23
CA THR A 474 -26.12 21.78 7.99
C THR A 474 -24.93 22.02 7.06
N ASP A 475 -23.98 22.84 7.52
CA ASP A 475 -22.75 23.09 6.78
C ASP A 475 -21.97 21.78 6.55
N LEU A 476 -21.44 21.59 5.34
CA LEU A 476 -20.71 20.40 4.92
C LEU A 476 -19.27 20.77 4.58
N SER A 477 -18.32 19.87 4.88
CA SER A 477 -16.91 20.07 4.55
C SER A 477 -16.30 18.85 3.88
N PRO A 478 -16.70 18.53 2.63
CA PRO A 478 -16.18 17.36 1.94
C PRO A 478 -14.70 17.54 1.57
N ASP A 479 -13.95 16.46 1.73
CA ASP A 479 -12.56 16.33 1.32
C ASP A 479 -12.49 15.58 -0.02
N LEU A 480 -11.64 16.06 -0.92
CA LEU A 480 -11.42 15.49 -2.24
C LEU A 480 -9.95 15.07 -2.37
N TRP A 481 -9.69 13.79 -2.59
CA TRP A 481 -8.35 13.26 -2.82
C TRP A 481 -8.20 12.65 -4.21
N ILE A 482 -7.13 13.00 -4.90
CA ILE A 482 -6.72 12.35 -6.14
C ILE A 482 -5.87 11.12 -5.79
N GLN A 483 -6.19 9.97 -6.40
CA GLN A 483 -5.36 8.77 -6.28
C GLN A 483 -4.03 8.97 -7.01
N ARG A 484 -2.99 8.31 -6.49
CA ARG A 484 -1.68 8.28 -7.13
C ARG A 484 -1.74 7.53 -8.44
N ASP A 485 -1.14 8.13 -9.47
CA ASP A 485 -1.10 7.60 -10.83
C ASP A 485 0.25 7.86 -11.51
N GLU A 486 1.29 8.16 -10.74
CA GLU A 486 2.64 8.27 -11.29
C GLU A 486 3.26 6.91 -11.58
N THR A 487 4.17 6.87 -12.56
CA THR A 487 4.95 5.66 -12.82
C THR A 487 6.18 5.61 -11.92
N LEU A 488 6.34 4.53 -11.15
CA LEU A 488 7.54 4.28 -10.35
C LEU A 488 8.80 4.13 -11.24
N PRO A 489 10.00 4.49 -10.74
CA PRO A 489 11.25 4.31 -11.46
C PRO A 489 11.42 2.88 -12.00
N GLY A 490 11.88 2.77 -13.25
CA GLY A 490 12.16 1.50 -13.94
C GLY A 490 10.94 0.71 -14.43
N PHE A 491 9.72 1.16 -14.15
CA PHE A 491 8.52 0.74 -14.86
C PHE A 491 8.35 1.51 -16.16
N ARG A 492 7.61 0.95 -17.13
CA ARG A 492 7.26 1.67 -18.35
C ARG A 492 6.32 2.81 -17.99
N SER A 493 6.63 4.03 -18.43
CA SER A 493 5.74 5.19 -18.27
C SER A 493 4.37 4.85 -18.82
N ARG A 494 3.37 4.84 -17.95
CA ARG A 494 1.96 4.61 -18.30
C ARG A 494 1.10 5.74 -17.79
N GLY A 495 1.27 6.10 -16.52
CA GLY A 495 0.46 7.12 -15.87
C GLY A 495 1.06 8.51 -15.84
N ARG A 496 0.20 9.52 -15.83
CA ARG A 496 0.54 10.93 -15.61
C ARG A 496 -0.31 11.50 -14.48
N GLN A 497 0.30 11.63 -13.31
CA GLN A 497 -0.34 12.18 -12.11
C GLN A 497 -1.18 13.44 -12.41
N SER A 498 -2.50 13.31 -12.35
CA SER A 498 -3.44 14.43 -12.38
C SER A 498 -3.39 15.22 -11.08
N ARG A 499 -3.90 16.46 -11.10
CA ARG A 499 -3.84 17.35 -9.93
C ARG A 499 -4.99 18.34 -9.91
N PHE A 500 -5.31 18.87 -8.75
CA PHE A 500 -6.22 20.00 -8.65
C PHE A 500 -5.54 21.30 -9.10
N ALA A 501 -6.35 22.18 -9.67
CA ALA A 501 -6.02 23.54 -9.99
C ALA A 501 -7.08 24.48 -9.42
N ASP A 502 -6.61 25.55 -8.80
CA ASP A 502 -7.45 26.61 -8.27
C ASP A 502 -6.65 27.91 -8.35
N VAL A 503 -7.27 28.97 -8.87
CA VAL A 503 -6.58 30.24 -9.16
C VAL A 503 -5.95 30.87 -7.91
N PRO A 504 -6.59 30.84 -6.72
CA PRO A 504 -6.00 31.38 -5.50
C PRO A 504 -4.87 30.52 -4.91
N TYR A 505 -4.57 29.33 -5.44
CA TYR A 505 -3.53 28.47 -4.86
C TYR A 505 -2.13 29.05 -5.09
N GLU A 506 -1.49 29.47 -4.01
CA GLU A 506 -0.14 30.00 -4.04
C GLU A 506 0.90 28.87 -4.08
N LYS A 507 1.58 28.71 -5.22
CA LYS A 507 2.63 27.69 -5.35
C LYS A 507 3.92 28.04 -4.60
N TYR A 508 4.24 29.33 -4.55
CA TYR A 508 5.44 29.88 -3.91
C TYR A 508 5.05 31.08 -3.06
N ASP A 509 5.72 31.25 -1.91
CA ASP A 509 5.61 32.46 -1.10
C ASP A 509 6.39 33.64 -1.74
N THR A 510 6.36 34.80 -1.07
CA THR A 510 7.06 36.02 -1.52
C THR A 510 8.59 35.86 -1.60
N ASP A 511 9.15 34.86 -0.91
CA ASP A 511 10.58 34.54 -0.91
C ASP A 511 10.93 33.44 -1.94
N GLY A 512 9.95 32.99 -2.74
CA GLY A 512 10.12 31.93 -3.73
C GLY A 512 10.20 30.52 -3.16
N ARG A 513 9.86 30.32 -1.88
CA ARG A 513 9.85 29.00 -1.23
C ARG A 513 8.49 28.33 -1.38
N ARG A 514 8.44 27.01 -1.28
CA ARG A 514 7.15 26.29 -1.20
C ARG A 514 6.54 26.49 0.19
N PRO A 515 5.32 27.06 0.30
CA PRO A 515 4.64 27.14 1.58
C PRO A 515 4.42 25.74 2.16
N LEU A 516 4.61 25.58 3.47
CA LEU A 516 4.30 24.33 4.17
C LEU A 516 2.84 24.32 4.65
N LYS A 517 2.34 25.48 5.05
CA LYS A 517 0.96 25.66 5.51
C LYS A 517 0.15 26.32 4.42
N ASP A 518 -1.16 26.15 4.50
CA ASP A 518 -2.07 26.96 3.70
C ASP A 518 -2.05 28.39 4.22
N GLY A 519 -1.98 29.35 3.28
CA GLY A 519 -1.96 30.76 3.59
C GLY A 519 -3.37 31.31 3.84
N SER A 520 -3.50 32.64 3.81
CA SER A 520 -4.81 33.31 3.83
C SER A 520 -5.55 33.23 2.49
N SER A 521 -5.03 32.49 1.51
CA SER A 521 -5.68 32.29 0.22
C SER A 521 -7.03 31.60 0.39
N SER A 522 -8.04 32.01 -0.37
CA SER A 522 -9.35 31.34 -0.42
C SER A 522 -9.34 30.07 -1.26
N SER A 523 -8.17 29.45 -1.49
CA SER A 523 -8.01 28.25 -2.30
C SER A 523 -8.66 27.06 -1.60
N VAL A 524 -9.38 26.22 -2.36
CA VAL A 524 -9.89 24.94 -1.83
C VAL A 524 -8.79 23.88 -1.76
N ILE A 525 -7.72 24.02 -2.54
CA ILE A 525 -6.56 23.12 -2.49
C ILE A 525 -5.80 23.37 -1.18
N THR A 526 -5.51 22.29 -0.45
CA THR A 526 -4.88 22.34 0.88
C THR A 526 -3.62 21.49 0.95
N ARG A 527 -2.69 21.89 1.82
CA ARG A 527 -1.49 21.15 2.21
C ARG A 527 -1.68 20.37 3.51
N HIS A 528 -2.82 20.56 4.16
CA HIS A 528 -3.25 19.83 5.33
C HIS A 528 -3.76 18.43 4.95
N ASP A 529 -3.72 17.48 5.88
CA ASP A 529 -4.18 16.10 5.68
C ASP A 529 -3.75 15.47 4.34
N THR A 530 -2.47 15.69 4.02
CA THR A 530 -1.76 15.09 2.88
C THR A 530 -0.91 13.89 3.30
N GLY A 531 -0.98 13.50 4.58
CA GLY A 531 -0.38 12.28 5.11
C GLY A 531 -0.95 11.02 4.45
N SER A 532 -0.28 9.89 4.57
CA SER A 532 -0.74 8.63 3.97
C SER A 532 -2.10 8.19 4.51
N ALA A 533 -3.04 7.87 3.62
CA ALA A 533 -4.41 7.47 3.96
C ALA A 533 -4.53 6.06 4.58
N MET A 534 -3.41 5.33 4.64
CA MET A 534 -3.30 3.98 5.24
C MET A 534 -2.41 3.94 6.48
N ALA A 535 -1.97 5.11 6.98
CA ALA A 535 -1.10 5.26 8.16
C ALA A 535 -1.80 6.03 9.29
N THR A 536 -3.12 5.92 9.36
CA THR A 536 -4.08 6.64 10.21
C THR A 536 -4.68 5.77 11.30
N GLY A 537 -4.35 4.47 11.30
CA GLY A 537 -4.74 3.50 12.33
C GLY A 537 -4.26 3.87 13.74
N ARG A 538 -4.89 3.27 14.75
CA ARG A 538 -4.67 3.57 16.18
C ARG A 538 -3.28 3.20 16.64
N TYR A 539 -2.72 2.09 16.14
CA TYR A 539 -1.44 1.57 16.62
C TYR A 539 -0.26 1.82 15.68
N THR A 540 -0.52 2.29 14.46
CA THR A 540 0.51 2.71 13.51
C THR A 540 1.03 4.10 13.84
N THR A 541 2.35 4.28 13.74
CA THR A 541 3.00 5.59 13.84
C THR A 541 3.21 6.14 12.44
N LEU A 542 2.60 7.29 12.13
CA LEU A 542 2.87 8.02 10.89
C LEU A 542 4.19 8.78 11.00
N VAL A 543 5.11 8.56 10.07
CA VAL A 543 6.46 9.14 10.12
C VAL A 543 6.66 10.15 9.00
N ALA A 544 6.81 11.41 9.38
CA ALA A 544 7.10 12.51 8.48
C ALA A 544 8.61 12.79 8.38
N ALA A 545 9.03 13.36 7.24
CA ALA A 545 10.41 13.67 6.96
C ALA A 545 10.70 15.14 7.25
N GLN A 546 11.88 15.39 7.80
CA GLN A 546 12.43 16.71 8.03
C GLN A 546 13.73 16.93 7.29
N ARG A 547 14.08 18.20 7.16
CA ARG A 547 15.28 18.69 6.52
C ARG A 547 16.06 19.57 7.48
N ASP A 548 17.36 19.36 7.54
CA ASP A 548 18.28 20.16 8.35
C ASP A 548 18.55 21.52 7.69
N ARG A 549 18.67 22.55 8.53
CA ARG A 549 18.98 23.94 8.18
C ARG A 549 19.86 24.55 9.27
N VAL A 550 20.46 25.72 8.97
CA VAL A 550 21.30 26.44 9.93
C VAL A 550 20.52 26.74 11.23
N ASP A 551 19.26 27.16 11.09
CA ASP A 551 18.39 27.58 12.20
C ASP A 551 17.65 26.40 12.87
N GLY A 552 18.14 25.18 12.61
CA GLY A 552 17.51 23.95 13.01
C GLY A 552 16.52 23.43 11.96
N PRO A 553 16.02 22.19 12.16
CA PRO A 553 15.30 21.53 11.08
C PRO A 553 13.83 21.87 11.03
N PHE A 554 13.27 21.55 9.88
CA PHE A 554 11.91 21.89 9.51
C PHE A 554 11.33 20.75 8.66
N ASP A 555 10.01 20.71 8.54
CA ASP A 555 9.34 19.70 7.72
C ASP A 555 9.84 19.78 6.27
N ALA A 556 10.20 18.64 5.70
CA ALA A 556 10.55 18.58 4.30
C ALA A 556 9.32 18.97 3.47
N GLU A 557 9.52 19.81 2.45
CA GLU A 557 8.42 20.39 1.67
C GLU A 557 7.49 19.34 1.07
N TYR A 558 8.04 18.17 0.71
CA TYR A 558 7.31 17.03 0.16
C TYR A 558 6.52 16.23 1.22
N SER A 559 6.95 16.26 2.48
CA SER A 559 6.44 15.35 3.52
C SER A 559 4.97 15.60 3.78
N GLY A 560 4.14 14.58 3.60
CA GLY A 560 2.72 14.61 3.93
C GLY A 560 2.49 15.09 5.36
N HIS A 561 1.45 15.92 5.54
CA HIS A 561 1.08 16.47 6.83
C HIS A 561 -0.20 15.82 7.34
N SER A 562 -0.27 15.55 8.64
CA SER A 562 -1.45 15.00 9.29
C SER A 562 -1.46 15.40 10.77
N GLU A 563 -2.64 15.73 11.31
CA GLU A 563 -2.81 16.13 12.72
C GLU A 563 -2.92 14.95 13.70
N LYS A 564 -2.52 13.74 13.29
CA LYS A 564 -2.69 12.54 14.11
C LYS A 564 -1.93 12.57 15.42
N PRO A 565 -2.51 11.95 16.48
CA PRO A 565 -1.89 11.90 17.80
C PRO A 565 -0.62 11.05 17.84
N LYS A 566 -0.50 9.99 17.02
CA LYS A 566 0.70 9.15 16.95
C LYS A 566 1.51 9.44 15.67
N SER A 567 2.38 10.43 15.76
CA SER A 567 3.29 10.82 14.69
C SER A 567 4.74 10.92 15.18
N ALA A 568 5.68 10.68 14.27
CA ALA A 568 7.10 10.85 14.50
C ALA A 568 7.75 11.64 13.35
N LEU A 569 8.94 12.16 13.61
CA LEU A 569 9.71 12.95 12.66
C LEU A 569 11.14 12.43 12.62
N ALA A 570 11.72 12.37 11.42
CA ALA A 570 13.14 12.11 11.26
C ALA A 570 13.76 13.04 10.21
N VAL A 571 14.97 13.53 10.49
CA VAL A 571 15.75 14.28 9.51
C VAL A 571 16.38 13.32 8.52
N VAL A 572 15.94 13.43 7.27
CA VAL A 572 16.46 12.64 6.15
C VAL A 572 17.36 13.51 5.28
N ASP A 573 16.95 14.76 5.06
CA ASP A 573 17.71 15.70 4.23
C ASP A 573 18.67 16.50 5.09
N GLN A 574 19.88 15.97 5.29
CA GLN A 574 20.84 16.53 6.26
C GLN A 574 21.57 17.81 5.81
N LYS A 575 21.45 18.23 4.54
CA LYS A 575 22.18 19.39 4.01
C LYS A 575 21.31 20.32 3.15
N ILE A 576 21.73 21.58 3.08
CA ILE A 576 21.04 22.67 2.36
C ILE A 576 21.13 22.51 0.83
N PHE A 577 22.16 21.82 0.32
CA PHE A 577 22.35 21.64 -1.13
C PHE A 577 22.38 20.17 -1.57
N SER A 578 22.53 19.23 -0.65
CA SER A 578 22.41 17.80 -0.94
C SER A 578 21.31 17.19 -0.08
N ARG A 579 20.36 16.53 -0.74
CA ARG A 579 19.25 15.86 -0.08
C ARG A 579 19.61 14.40 0.21
N GLY A 580 18.94 13.83 1.19
CA GLY A 580 18.97 12.42 1.50
C GLY A 580 20.02 11.99 2.52
N VAL A 581 19.78 10.82 3.09
CA VAL A 581 20.69 10.06 3.94
C VAL A 581 21.31 8.94 3.10
N LEU A 582 22.56 8.59 3.37
CA LEU A 582 23.23 7.51 2.64
C LEU A 582 22.65 6.15 3.04
N ALA A 583 22.32 5.34 2.05
CA ALA A 583 21.91 3.95 2.20
C ALA A 583 22.59 3.07 1.16
N THR A 584 22.77 1.79 1.48
CA THR A 584 23.40 0.81 0.62
C THR A 584 22.60 0.59 -0.67
N GLY A 585 23.33 0.39 -1.77
CA GLY A 585 22.74 -0.09 -3.01
C GLY A 585 22.63 -1.61 -3.02
N ARG A 586 22.31 -2.16 -4.19
CA ARG A 586 22.18 -3.60 -4.37
C ARG A 586 23.44 -4.37 -3.96
N ARG A 587 24.61 -3.90 -4.45
CA ARG A 587 25.90 -4.55 -4.19
C ARG A 587 26.55 -4.02 -2.93
N SER A 588 27.18 -4.90 -2.15
CA SER A 588 28.03 -4.48 -1.04
C SER A 588 29.05 -3.42 -1.45
N GLY A 589 29.23 -2.41 -0.60
CA GLY A 589 30.14 -1.29 -0.85
C GLY A 589 29.59 -0.19 -1.76
N SER A 590 28.39 -0.36 -2.35
CA SER A 590 27.70 0.72 -3.06
C SER A 590 26.82 1.52 -2.10
N VAL A 591 26.82 2.85 -2.22
CA VAL A 591 25.99 3.75 -1.41
C VAL A 591 25.45 4.89 -2.26
N ALA A 592 24.21 5.30 -1.99
CA ALA A 592 23.61 6.49 -2.58
C ALA A 592 22.71 7.20 -1.57
N PRO A 593 22.53 8.52 -1.69
CA PRO A 593 21.57 9.25 -0.89
C PRO A 593 20.14 8.85 -1.27
N ILE A 594 19.28 8.67 -0.27
CA ILE A 594 17.83 8.52 -0.43
C ILE A 594 17.11 9.59 0.40
N SER A 595 16.15 10.27 -0.23
CA SER A 595 15.20 11.18 0.42
C SER A 595 13.81 10.58 0.40
N GLY A 596 12.96 11.02 1.33
CA GLY A 596 11.56 10.61 1.38
C GLY A 596 11.11 10.23 2.79
N THR A 597 9.80 10.14 2.96
CA THR A 597 9.19 9.69 4.22
C THR A 597 9.42 8.21 4.48
N SER A 598 9.64 7.37 3.46
CA SER A 598 10.07 5.97 3.62
C SER A 598 11.40 5.87 4.37
N ALA A 599 12.39 6.69 3.99
CA ALA A 599 13.66 6.76 4.69
C ALA A 599 13.50 7.28 6.14
N ALA A 600 12.61 8.25 6.35
CA ALA A 600 12.28 8.73 7.70
C ALA A 600 11.69 7.61 8.56
N SER A 601 10.72 6.85 8.03
CA SER A 601 10.09 5.70 8.69
C SER A 601 11.11 4.64 9.08
N ALA A 602 12.04 4.30 8.18
CA ALA A 602 13.10 3.34 8.44
C ALA A 602 14.04 3.81 9.57
N LEU A 603 14.45 5.09 9.55
CA LEU A 603 15.29 5.67 10.62
C LEU A 603 14.59 5.66 11.98
N VAL A 604 13.30 6.01 12.03
CA VAL A 604 12.51 5.94 13.28
C VAL A 604 12.38 4.49 13.75
N THR A 605 12.16 3.54 12.84
CA THR A 605 12.10 2.11 13.17
C THR A 605 13.39 1.66 13.86
N ARG A 606 14.56 1.99 13.30
CA ARG A 606 15.86 1.67 13.88
C ARG A 606 16.03 2.29 15.27
N ARG A 607 15.76 3.60 15.37
CA ARG A 607 15.87 4.34 16.64
C ARG A 607 15.00 3.71 17.71
N ARG A 608 13.76 3.33 17.37
CA ARG A 608 12.88 2.69 18.32
C ARG A 608 13.41 1.33 18.78
N ALA A 609 13.96 0.53 17.88
CA ALA A 609 14.59 -0.73 18.28
C ALA A 609 15.75 -0.51 19.28
N ASP A 610 16.52 0.57 19.13
CA ASP A 610 17.58 0.94 20.07
C ASP A 610 17.03 1.40 21.44
N GLU A 611 15.94 2.18 21.44
CA GLU A 611 15.26 2.60 22.68
C GLU A 611 14.66 1.40 23.43
N LEU A 612 14.03 0.47 22.72
CA LEU A 612 13.46 -0.74 23.30
C LEU A 612 14.52 -1.65 23.91
N GLU A 613 15.68 -1.80 23.28
CA GLU A 613 16.80 -2.52 23.89
C GLU A 613 17.27 -1.83 25.18
N ALA A 614 17.40 -0.49 25.16
CA ALA A 614 17.86 0.27 26.32
C ALA A 614 16.88 0.18 27.51
N ASP A 615 15.57 0.19 27.22
CA ASP A 615 14.49 -0.04 28.19
C ASP A 615 14.60 -1.44 28.82
N SER A 616 14.76 -2.48 28.00
CA SER A 616 14.90 -3.86 28.48
C SER A 616 16.14 -4.07 29.36
N LYS A 617 17.20 -3.28 29.17
CA LYS A 617 18.42 -3.32 29.97
C LYS A 617 18.37 -2.45 31.22
N GLY A 618 17.28 -1.70 31.45
CA GLY A 618 17.18 -0.74 32.56
C GLY A 618 18.17 0.43 32.46
N THR A 619 18.72 0.66 31.26
CA THR A 619 19.72 1.72 30.99
C THR A 619 19.10 3.01 30.49
N HIS A 620 17.77 3.03 30.32
CA HIS A 620 17.05 4.21 29.86
C HIS A 620 16.86 5.22 31.01
N THR A 621 17.57 6.35 30.92
CA THR A 621 17.11 7.57 31.59
C THR A 621 15.93 8.11 30.80
N ALA A 622 14.72 7.87 31.30
CA ALA A 622 13.49 8.26 30.63
C ALA A 622 13.50 9.74 30.23
N GLN A 623 13.77 10.02 28.96
CA GLN A 623 13.27 11.20 28.29
C GLN A 623 12.15 10.74 27.37
N PHE A 624 10.94 10.78 27.91
CA PHE A 624 9.72 10.80 27.11
C PHE A 624 9.79 12.04 26.21
N TYR A 625 10.29 11.88 24.98
CA TYR A 625 10.30 12.95 23.99
C TYR A 625 8.95 12.99 23.28
N GLY A 626 7.94 13.50 23.99
CA GLY A 626 6.77 14.05 23.33
C GLY A 626 7.20 15.24 22.48
N SER A 627 6.78 15.25 21.21
CA SER A 627 6.83 16.38 20.27
C SER A 627 8.19 17.09 20.07
N ARG A 628 8.71 17.00 18.83
CA ARG A 628 9.65 17.98 18.22
C ARG A 628 11.05 18.12 18.84
N GLU A 629 11.74 17.03 19.19
CA GLU A 629 13.19 17.12 19.39
C GLU A 629 14.00 16.23 18.44
N LEU A 630 15.14 16.79 18.09
CA LEU A 630 15.82 16.53 16.86
C LEU A 630 17.29 16.34 17.13
N PHE A 631 17.86 15.23 16.67
CA PHE A 631 19.29 15.00 16.79
C PHE A 631 19.94 14.71 15.43
N ARG A 632 20.99 15.49 15.17
CA ARG A 632 21.96 15.29 14.10
C ARG A 632 22.81 14.07 14.39
N TRP A 633 22.93 13.16 13.43
CA TRP A 633 24.06 12.24 13.36
C TRP A 633 24.76 12.39 12.02
N ILE A 634 26.05 12.71 12.12
CA ILE A 634 27.05 12.52 11.08
C ILE A 634 27.24 11.00 10.96
N VAL A 635 27.07 10.50 9.73
CA VAL A 635 27.36 9.12 9.32
C VAL A 635 28.83 8.79 9.52
#